data_AF-A0A1Y4KQD8-F1
#
_entry.id   AF-A0A1Y4KQD8-F1
#
_cell.length_a   1.000
_cell.length_b   1.000
_cell.length_c   1.000
_cell.angle_alpha   90.00
_cell.angle_beta   90.00
_cell.angle_gamma   90.00
#
_symmetry.space_group_name_H-M   'P 1'
#
loop_
_entity.id
_entity.type
_entity.pdbx_description
1 polymer ?
#
loop_
_entity_poly.entity_id
_entity_poly.type
_entity_poly.pdbx_seq_one_letter_code
_entity_poly.pdbx_strand_id
1 'polypeptide(L)'
;MTKVLTIDGKEVGFRASALVPRLYRHKMGRDIVRDLNALKKSFDKALKATNAVAPVEPPEDADDETVAQYLLDLEAYEKATQDAQLSVLDLEIFENVAYIMARHYDPKLPSTPEEWLEGFDVFSIYEILPEILALWNLQEKTTSVPKNG
;
A
#
# COMPACT_ATOMS: atom_id res chain seq x y z
N MET A 1 1.32 -2.77 -19.19
CA MET A 1 2.17 -3.79 -18.52
C MET A 1 1.32 -4.79 -17.76
N THR A 2 1.79 -6.03 -17.59
CA THR A 2 1.12 -7.06 -16.78
C THR A 2 2.11 -7.75 -15.86
N LYS A 3 1.65 -8.21 -14.68
CA LYS A 3 2.41 -9.04 -13.74
C LYS A 3 1.48 -10.02 -13.06
N VAL A 4 1.95 -11.24 -12.80
CA VAL A 4 1.24 -12.24 -11.99
C VAL A 4 1.95 -12.34 -10.65
N LEU A 5 1.19 -12.34 -9.56
CA LEU A 5 1.66 -12.54 -8.19
C LEU A 5 1.04 -13.81 -7.62
N THR A 6 1.75 -14.48 -6.73
CA THR A 6 1.18 -15.53 -5.89
C THR A 6 0.68 -14.88 -4.60
N ILE A 7 -0.64 -14.87 -4.39
CA ILE A 7 -1.30 -14.28 -3.21
C ILE A 7 -2.15 -15.38 -2.60
N ASP A 8 -1.91 -15.71 -1.33
CA ASP A 8 -2.67 -16.77 -0.64
C ASP A 8 -2.65 -18.11 -1.42
N GLY A 9 -1.50 -18.44 -2.01
CA GLY A 9 -1.33 -19.63 -2.86
C GLY A 9 -2.02 -19.58 -4.23
N LYS A 10 -2.70 -18.46 -4.59
CA LYS A 10 -3.43 -18.26 -5.85
C LYS A 10 -2.64 -17.39 -6.80
N GLU A 11 -2.67 -17.71 -8.10
CA GLU A 11 -2.09 -16.85 -9.13
C GLU A 11 -3.05 -15.71 -9.47
N VAL A 12 -2.65 -14.48 -9.17
CA VAL A 12 -3.43 -13.27 -9.42
C VAL A 12 -2.68 -12.40 -10.41
N GLY A 13 -3.28 -12.21 -11.60
CA GLY A 13 -2.75 -11.32 -12.61
C GLY A 13 -3.21 -9.89 -12.42
N PHE A 14 -2.31 -8.93 -12.62
CA PHE A 14 -2.55 -7.50 -12.57
C PHE A 14 -2.16 -6.86 -13.89
N ARG A 15 -2.99 -5.93 -14.37
CA ARG A 15 -2.73 -5.17 -15.61
C ARG A 15 -2.74 -3.67 -15.33
N ALA A 16 -1.59 -3.03 -15.54
CA ALA A 16 -1.49 -1.58 -15.64
C ALA A 16 -1.59 -1.14 -17.11
N SER A 17 -2.46 -0.17 -17.41
CA SER A 17 -2.63 0.39 -18.75
C SER A 17 -3.16 1.83 -18.67
N ALA A 18 -3.11 2.56 -19.79
CA ALA A 18 -3.71 3.89 -19.87
C ALA A 18 -5.24 3.91 -19.66
N LEU A 19 -5.92 2.74 -19.69
CA LEU A 19 -7.35 2.62 -19.44
C LEU A 19 -7.67 2.53 -17.93
N VAL A 20 -6.71 2.10 -17.10
CA VAL A 20 -6.90 1.91 -15.66
C VAL A 20 -7.42 3.17 -14.95
N PRO A 21 -6.90 4.39 -15.20
CA PRO A 21 -7.47 5.61 -14.62
C PRO A 21 -8.96 5.81 -14.92
N ARG A 22 -9.40 5.47 -16.14
CA ARG A 22 -10.80 5.59 -16.53
C ARG A 22 -11.67 4.55 -15.83
N LEU A 23 -11.19 3.31 -15.74
CA LEU A 23 -11.90 2.23 -15.04
C LEU A 23 -12.05 2.55 -13.55
N TYR A 24 -10.96 2.97 -12.91
CA TYR A 24 -10.95 3.34 -11.49
C TYR A 24 -11.90 4.52 -11.21
N ARG A 25 -11.86 5.57 -12.04
CA ARG A 25 -12.76 6.71 -11.90
C ARG A 25 -14.23 6.34 -12.10
N HIS A 26 -14.52 5.45 -13.04
CA HIS A 26 -15.89 5.01 -13.32
C HIS A 26 -16.45 4.11 -12.20
N LYS A 27 -15.63 3.20 -11.67
CA LYS A 27 -16.07 2.23 -10.66
C LYS A 27 -16.06 2.79 -9.24
N MET A 28 -15.04 3.59 -8.90
CA MET A 28 -14.80 4.09 -7.53
C MET A 28 -15.16 5.57 -7.35
N GLY A 29 -15.36 6.32 -8.44
CA GLY A 29 -15.59 7.77 -8.36
C GLY A 29 -14.35 8.59 -7.95
N ARG A 30 -13.16 7.97 -7.95
CA ARG A 30 -11.91 8.55 -7.44
C ARG A 30 -10.84 8.68 -8.53
N ASP A 31 -9.76 9.36 -8.22
CA ASP A 31 -8.61 9.50 -9.12
C ASP A 31 -7.46 8.60 -8.67
N ILE A 32 -7.16 7.58 -9.47
CA ILE A 32 -6.14 6.58 -9.12
C ILE A 32 -4.75 7.19 -8.93
N VAL A 33 -4.40 8.27 -9.64
CA VAL A 33 -3.09 8.90 -9.53
C VAL A 33 -2.96 9.60 -8.18
N ARG A 34 -4.00 10.30 -7.74
CA ARG A 34 -4.03 10.95 -6.42
C ARG A 34 -3.99 9.90 -5.31
N ASP A 35 -4.79 8.86 -5.46
CA ASP A 35 -4.91 7.77 -4.50
C ASP A 35 -3.60 6.99 -4.36
N LEU A 36 -2.95 6.60 -5.45
CA LEU A 36 -1.65 5.93 -5.42
C LEU A 36 -0.54 6.80 -4.80
N ASN A 37 -0.55 8.11 -5.06
CA ASN A 37 0.42 9.03 -4.45
C ASN A 37 0.21 9.19 -2.94
N ALA A 38 -1.04 9.31 -2.50
CA ALA A 38 -1.39 9.35 -1.08
C ALA A 38 -1.02 8.04 -0.38
N LEU A 39 -1.46 6.92 -0.95
CA LEU A 39 -1.19 5.58 -0.44
C LEU A 39 0.31 5.28 -0.37
N LYS A 40 1.10 5.64 -1.39
CA LYS A 40 2.55 5.49 -1.37
C LYS A 40 3.17 6.23 -0.18
N LYS A 41 2.72 7.46 0.10
CA LYS A 41 3.23 8.26 1.23
C LYS A 41 2.88 7.63 2.58
N SER A 42 1.63 7.18 2.76
CA SER A 42 1.19 6.50 3.97
C SER A 42 1.95 5.19 4.17
N PHE A 43 2.12 4.40 3.11
CA PHE A 43 2.85 3.14 3.11
C PHE A 43 4.34 3.33 3.44
N ASP A 44 5.02 4.30 2.84
CA ASP A 44 6.42 4.60 3.15
C ASP A 44 6.61 4.99 4.63
N LYS A 45 5.62 5.65 5.24
CA LYS A 45 5.62 6.00 6.66
C LYS A 45 5.40 4.76 7.53
N ALA A 46 4.40 3.94 7.19
CA ALA A 46 4.12 2.67 7.86
C ALA A 46 5.36 1.75 7.86
N LEU A 47 5.99 1.56 6.70
CA LEU A 47 7.18 0.72 6.55
C LEU A 47 8.36 1.22 7.39
N LYS A 48 8.54 2.54 7.53
CA LYS A 48 9.56 3.11 8.41
C LYS A 48 9.27 2.83 9.88
N ALA A 49 8.01 2.94 10.30
CA ALA A 49 7.61 2.65 11.67
C ALA A 49 7.72 1.15 12.01
N THR A 50 7.40 0.24 11.08
CA THR A 50 7.59 -1.21 11.27
C THR A 50 9.06 -1.58 11.50
N ASN A 51 10.00 -0.81 10.94
CA ASN A 51 11.43 -1.02 11.12
C ASN A 51 12.03 -0.19 12.26
N ALA A 52 11.23 0.63 12.95
CA ALA A 52 11.70 1.41 14.08
C ALA A 52 11.93 0.48 15.28
N VAL A 53 13.03 0.71 16.01
CA VAL A 53 13.35 -0.05 17.22
C VAL A 53 12.77 0.70 18.41
N ALA A 54 11.95 0.01 19.22
CA ALA A 54 11.44 0.58 20.46
C ALA A 54 12.61 0.94 21.40
N PRO A 55 12.52 2.05 22.14
CA PRO A 55 13.48 2.36 23.19
C PRO A 55 13.61 1.18 24.16
N VAL A 56 14.84 0.85 24.55
CA VAL A 56 15.11 -0.23 25.49
C VAL A 56 14.84 0.30 26.89
N GLU A 57 14.05 -0.44 27.67
CA GLU A 57 13.82 -0.13 29.09
C GLU A 57 15.16 -0.01 29.83
N PRO A 58 15.36 1.07 30.62
CA PRO A 58 16.58 1.23 31.38
C PRO A 58 16.65 0.19 32.53
N PRO A 59 17.85 -0.08 33.08
CA PRO A 59 18.00 -0.87 34.29
C PRO A 59 17.15 -0.32 35.45
N GLU A 60 16.74 -1.19 36.38
CA GLU A 60 15.94 -0.78 37.57
C GLU A 60 16.67 0.24 38.46
N ASP A 61 18.01 0.27 38.42
CA ASP A 61 18.87 1.18 39.19
C ASP A 61 19.33 2.42 38.40
N ALA A 62 18.71 2.71 37.24
CA ALA A 62 19.00 3.89 36.45
C ALA A 62 18.67 5.19 37.20
N ASP A 63 19.43 6.26 36.90
CA ASP A 63 19.17 7.58 37.46
C ASP A 63 17.92 8.25 36.86
N ASP A 64 17.39 9.25 37.58
CA ASP A 64 16.18 9.98 37.19
C ASP A 64 16.29 10.61 35.80
N GLU A 65 17.49 11.02 35.37
CA GLU A 65 17.73 11.62 34.06
C GLU A 65 17.60 10.59 32.93
N THR A 66 18.16 9.40 33.12
CA THR A 66 18.05 8.27 32.19
C THR A 66 16.60 7.82 32.06
N VAL A 67 15.87 7.73 33.18
CA VAL A 67 14.43 7.39 33.17
C VAL A 67 13.63 8.46 32.43
N ALA A 68 13.90 9.75 32.67
CA ALA A 68 13.21 10.83 31.99
C ALA A 68 13.46 10.81 30.47
N GLN A 69 14.71 10.57 30.04
CA GLN A 69 15.05 10.46 28.62
C GLN A 69 14.36 9.26 27.96
N TYR A 70 14.33 8.10 28.63
CA TYR A 70 13.60 6.92 28.16
C TYR A 70 12.12 7.21 27.93
N LEU A 71 11.45 7.89 28.87
CA LEU A 71 10.02 8.23 28.73
C LEU A 71 9.76 9.19 27.56
N LEU A 72 10.66 10.16 27.32
CA LEU A 72 10.57 11.06 26.17
C LEU A 72 10.77 10.31 24.85
N ASP A 73 11.75 9.42 24.78
CA ASP A 73 12.01 8.60 23.60
C ASP A 73 10.87 7.62 23.34
N LEU A 74 10.28 7.05 24.40
CA LEU A 74 9.11 6.18 24.33
C LEU A 74 7.90 6.93 23.79
N GLU A 75 7.59 8.11 24.32
CA GLU A 75 6.50 8.96 23.82
C GLU A 75 6.70 9.32 22.34
N ALA A 76 7.92 9.70 21.96
CA ALA A 76 8.24 10.01 20.57
C ALA A 76 8.08 8.80 19.65
N TYR A 77 8.51 7.62 20.10
CA TYR A 77 8.35 6.36 19.38
C TYR A 77 6.87 5.95 19.24
N GLU A 78 6.09 6.00 20.31
CA GLU A 78 4.66 5.70 20.30
C GLU A 78 3.91 6.65 19.37
N LYS A 79 4.19 7.94 19.45
CA LYS A 79 3.59 8.93 18.57
C LYS A 79 3.96 8.68 17.11
N ALA A 80 5.22 8.38 16.82
CA ALA A 80 5.68 8.09 15.46
C ALA A 80 5.05 6.83 14.89
N THR A 81 4.91 5.77 15.69
CA THR A 81 4.29 4.51 15.29
C THR A 81 2.78 4.65 15.08
N GLN A 82 2.08 5.35 15.97
CA GLN A 82 0.65 5.65 15.80
C GLN A 82 0.40 6.49 14.54
N ASP A 83 1.17 7.57 14.36
CA ASP A 83 1.08 8.45 13.20
C ASP A 83 1.38 7.71 11.88
N ALA A 84 2.08 6.58 11.94
CA ALA A 84 2.45 5.76 10.79
C ALA A 84 1.49 4.61 10.48
N GLN A 85 0.49 4.35 11.32
CA GLN A 85 -0.52 3.34 11.04
C GLN A 85 -1.31 3.71 9.78
N LEU A 86 -1.53 2.72 8.91
CA LEU A 86 -2.36 2.88 7.73
C LEU A 86 -3.81 3.09 8.17
N SER A 87 -4.46 4.10 7.60
CA SER A 87 -5.86 4.37 7.86
C SER A 87 -6.76 3.38 7.11
N VAL A 88 -8.02 3.27 7.52
CA VAL A 88 -9.05 2.51 6.78
C VAL A 88 -9.11 2.94 5.32
N LEU A 89 -8.98 4.25 5.06
CA LEU A 89 -8.98 4.80 3.71
C LEU A 89 -7.76 4.33 2.90
N ASP A 90 -6.57 4.22 3.51
CA ASP A 90 -5.38 3.72 2.81
C ASP A 90 -5.58 2.25 2.39
N LEU A 91 -6.16 1.43 3.28
CA LEU A 91 -6.48 0.03 2.99
C LEU A 91 -7.52 -0.11 1.87
N GLU A 92 -8.60 0.67 1.94
CA GLU A 92 -9.65 0.70 0.91
C GLU A 92 -9.08 1.14 -0.46
N ILE A 93 -8.20 2.15 -0.48
CA ILE A 93 -7.53 2.57 -1.71
C ILE A 93 -6.69 1.43 -2.27
N PHE A 94 -5.89 0.77 -1.43
CA PHE A 94 -5.05 -0.36 -1.84
C PHE A 94 -5.89 -1.48 -2.47
N GLU A 95 -6.95 -1.91 -1.79
CA GLU A 95 -7.88 -2.94 -2.24
C GLU A 95 -8.54 -2.58 -3.57
N ASN A 96 -9.04 -1.35 -3.69
CA ASN A 96 -9.68 -0.86 -4.90
C ASN A 96 -8.72 -0.78 -6.09
N VAL A 97 -7.49 -0.34 -5.87
CA VAL A 97 -6.44 -0.31 -6.91
C VAL A 97 -6.13 -1.73 -7.35
N ALA A 98 -5.89 -2.63 -6.40
CA ALA A 98 -5.57 -4.02 -6.68
C ALA A 98 -6.70 -4.69 -7.47
N TYR A 99 -7.95 -4.50 -7.04
CA TYR A 99 -9.14 -5.01 -7.70
C TYR A 99 -9.26 -4.52 -9.14
N ILE A 100 -9.13 -3.21 -9.38
CA ILE A 100 -9.26 -2.66 -10.74
C ILE A 100 -8.19 -3.21 -11.67
N MET A 101 -6.94 -3.32 -11.19
CA MET A 101 -5.86 -3.91 -11.98
C MET A 101 -6.06 -5.41 -12.22
N ALA A 102 -6.58 -6.14 -11.23
CA ALA A 102 -6.88 -7.56 -11.35
C ALA A 102 -8.03 -7.83 -12.32
N ARG A 103 -9.14 -7.10 -12.20
CA ARG A 103 -10.28 -7.17 -13.14
C ARG A 103 -9.92 -6.76 -14.55
N HIS A 104 -9.00 -5.81 -14.70
CA HIS A 104 -8.53 -5.42 -16.02
C HIS A 104 -7.64 -6.50 -16.67
N TYR A 105 -6.97 -7.31 -15.86
CA TYR A 105 -6.26 -8.50 -16.31
C TYR A 105 -7.24 -9.64 -16.65
N ASP A 106 -8.16 -9.96 -15.74
CA ASP A 106 -9.17 -11.00 -15.89
C ASP A 106 -10.61 -10.47 -15.71
N PRO A 107 -11.34 -10.23 -16.81
CA PRO A 107 -12.74 -9.81 -16.81
C PRO A 107 -13.73 -10.85 -16.26
N LYS A 108 -13.30 -12.05 -15.88
CA LYS A 108 -14.16 -13.08 -15.27
C LYS A 108 -14.22 -13.02 -13.74
N LEU A 109 -13.30 -12.29 -13.09
CA LEU A 109 -13.33 -12.11 -11.64
C LEU A 109 -14.65 -11.45 -11.16
N PRO A 110 -14.99 -11.55 -9.86
CA PRO A 110 -16.22 -10.99 -9.31
C PRO A 110 -16.45 -9.50 -9.59
N SER A 111 -17.72 -9.08 -9.54
CA SER A 111 -18.13 -7.76 -10.03
C SER A 111 -17.90 -6.62 -9.03
N THR A 112 -17.58 -6.97 -7.79
CA THR A 112 -17.26 -6.03 -6.71
C THR A 112 -15.91 -6.39 -6.06
N PRO A 113 -15.22 -5.41 -5.45
CA PRO A 113 -14.02 -5.66 -4.64
C PRO A 113 -14.28 -6.66 -3.51
N GLU A 114 -15.40 -6.54 -2.81
CA GLU A 114 -15.74 -7.34 -1.65
C GLU A 114 -15.86 -8.83 -2.01
N GLU A 115 -16.65 -9.17 -3.03
CA GLU A 115 -16.81 -10.56 -3.51
C GLU A 115 -15.48 -11.16 -3.98
N TRP A 116 -14.56 -10.32 -4.52
CA TRP A 116 -13.25 -10.78 -4.95
C TRP A 116 -12.31 -11.00 -3.76
N LEU A 117 -12.36 -10.13 -2.76
CA LEU A 117 -11.52 -10.19 -1.55
C LEU A 117 -11.95 -11.32 -0.61
N GLU A 118 -13.23 -11.67 -0.55
CA GLU A 118 -13.73 -12.89 0.14
C GLU A 118 -13.02 -14.17 -0.34
N GLY A 119 -12.43 -14.13 -1.53
CA GLY A 119 -11.62 -15.20 -2.07
C GLY A 119 -10.20 -15.29 -1.52
N PHE A 120 -9.78 -14.54 -0.51
CA PHE A 120 -8.43 -14.62 0.08
C PHE A 120 -8.51 -14.75 1.60
N ASP A 121 -7.77 -15.69 2.17
CA ASP A 121 -7.59 -15.77 3.63
C ASP A 121 -6.64 -14.66 4.11
N VAL A 122 -5.63 -14.33 3.31
CA VAL A 122 -4.66 -13.25 3.56
C VAL A 122 -4.43 -12.42 2.30
N PHE A 123 -4.69 -11.11 2.39
CA PHE A 123 -4.43 -10.15 1.32
C PHE A 123 -3.45 -9.07 1.80
N SER A 124 -2.16 -9.40 1.81
CA SER A 124 -1.11 -8.60 2.46
C SER A 124 -0.74 -7.35 1.66
N ILE A 125 -1.05 -6.17 2.19
CA ILE A 125 -0.62 -4.89 1.60
C ILE A 125 0.90 -4.77 1.47
N TYR A 126 1.67 -5.30 2.43
CA TYR A 126 3.13 -5.20 2.43
C TYR A 126 3.79 -6.04 1.33
N GLU A 127 3.13 -7.11 0.89
CA GLU A 127 3.62 -7.97 -0.20
C GLU A 127 3.12 -7.48 -1.56
N ILE A 128 1.87 -7.00 -1.63
CA ILE A 128 1.18 -6.74 -2.90
C ILE A 128 1.40 -5.30 -3.38
N LEU A 129 1.31 -4.31 -2.49
CA LEU A 129 1.38 -2.90 -2.89
C LEU A 129 2.71 -2.50 -3.55
N PRO A 130 3.89 -2.94 -3.07
CA PRO A 130 5.15 -2.62 -3.75
C PRO A 130 5.16 -3.07 -5.22
N GLU A 131 4.53 -4.20 -5.50
CA GLU A 131 4.46 -4.77 -6.85
C GLU A 131 3.47 -4.04 -7.76
N ILE A 132 2.33 -3.62 -7.20
CA ILE A 132 1.38 -2.74 -7.88
C ILE A 132 2.05 -1.41 -8.24
N LEU A 133 2.76 -0.79 -7.29
CA LEU A 133 3.47 0.48 -7.51
C LEU A 133 4.57 0.33 -8.58
N ALA A 134 5.35 -0.75 -8.52
CA ALA A 134 6.36 -1.04 -9.54
C ALA A 134 5.74 -1.19 -10.94
N LEU A 135 4.66 -1.96 -11.04
CA LEU A 135 3.92 -2.17 -12.30
C LEU A 135 3.34 -0.86 -12.84
N TRP A 136 2.75 -0.03 -11.98
CA TRP A 136 2.22 1.29 -12.32
C TRP A 136 3.31 2.21 -12.85
N ASN A 137 4.44 2.30 -12.15
CA ASN A 137 5.56 3.16 -12.54
C ASN A 137 6.17 2.75 -13.89
N LEU A 138 6.23 1.46 -14.19
CA LEU A 138 6.66 0.98 -15.50
C LEU A 138 5.70 1.43 -16.62
N GLN A 139 4.39 1.43 -16.35
CA GLN A 139 3.41 1.93 -17.31
C GLN A 139 3.57 3.43 -17.57
N GLU A 140 3.72 4.25 -16.53
CA GLU A 140 3.89 5.71 -16.65
C GLU A 140 5.15 6.11 -17.43
N LYS A 141 6.24 5.34 -17.31
CA LYS A 141 7.47 5.55 -18.10
C LYS A 141 7.28 5.31 -19.60
N THR A 142 6.33 4.47 -19.99
CA THR A 142 6.06 4.17 -21.41
C THR A 142 5.09 5.15 -22.08
N THR A 143 4.30 5.89 -21.30
CA THR A 143 3.36 6.89 -21.81
C THR A 143 3.98 8.28 -21.92
N SER A 144 5.09 8.54 -21.22
CA SER A 144 5.81 9.82 -21.24
C SER A 144 6.83 9.96 -22.38
N VAL A 145 7.09 8.90 -23.17
CA VAL A 145 7.90 9.01 -24.38
C VAL A 145 7.01 9.54 -25.52
N PRO A 146 7.24 10.76 -26.04
CA PRO A 146 6.54 11.21 -27.23
C PRO A 146 6.91 10.28 -28.37
N LYS A 147 5.91 9.73 -29.06
CA LYS A 147 6.15 9.22 -30.42
C LYS A 147 6.41 10.43 -31.29
N ASN A 148 7.68 10.79 -31.48
CA ASN A 148 8.07 11.76 -32.49
C ASN A 148 7.56 11.23 -33.84
N GLY A 149 6.56 11.92 -34.40
CA GLY A 149 6.07 11.71 -35.76
C GLY A 149 6.91 12.45 -36.78
#